data_AF-A0AAV9JUN2-F1
#
_entry.id   AF-A0AAV9JUN2-F1
#
_cell.length_a   1.000
_cell.length_b   1.000
_cell.length_c   1.000
_cell.angle_alpha   90.00
_cell.angle_beta   90.00
_cell.angle_gamma   90.00
#
_symmetry.space_group_name_H-M   'P 1'
#
loop_
_entity.id
_entity.type
_entity.pdbx_description
1 polymer ?
#
loop_
_entity_poly.entity_id
_entity_poly.type
_entity_poly.pdbx_seq_one_letter_code
_entity_poly.pdbx_strand_id
1 'polypeptide(L)'
;MGGVVWAPNNLSMFWESLYFSWFFGVYVKNRWPGWWAKYALVLASALASGIAISGLVQFFAITNSGATIPNWWGSTQYAATCDFQDCRYKTLAEGETFGPTEWH
;
A
#
# COMPACT_ATOMS: atom_id res chain seq x y z
N MET A 1 -2.71 -3.32 1.74
CA MET A 1 -3.18 -3.28 0.34
C MET A 1 -3.96 -2.00 0.03
N GLY A 2 -3.47 -0.83 0.49
CA GLY A 2 -4.18 0.46 0.31
C GLY A 2 -3.41 1.38 -0.63
N GLY A 3 -2.17 1.75 -0.29
CA GLY A 3 -1.34 2.61 -1.14
C GLY A 3 -0.92 2.00 -2.49
N VAL A 4 -0.92 0.67 -2.60
CA VAL A 4 -0.41 -0.07 -3.76
C VAL A 4 -1.31 0.04 -5.00
N VAL A 5 -2.62 0.12 -4.80
CA VAL A 5 -3.59 0.13 -5.91
C VAL A 5 -3.67 1.49 -6.61
N TRP A 6 -3.37 2.57 -5.88
CA TRP A 6 -3.62 3.94 -6.33
C TRP A 6 -2.38 4.69 -6.83
N ALA A 7 -1.17 4.16 -6.60
CA ALA A 7 0.08 4.71 -7.13
C ALA A 7 1.16 3.62 -7.28
N PRO A 8 1.11 2.80 -8.35
CA PRO A 8 1.98 1.64 -8.51
C PRO A 8 3.47 2.00 -8.57
N ASN A 9 3.80 3.19 -9.08
CA ASN A 9 5.16 3.62 -9.33
C ASN A 9 5.76 4.46 -8.19
N ASN A 10 4.97 4.80 -7.16
CA ASN A 10 5.42 5.71 -6.12
C ASN A 10 6.00 4.98 -4.90
N LEU A 11 7.32 4.75 -4.92
CA LEU A 11 8.06 4.08 -3.84
C LEU A 11 7.83 4.66 -2.44
N SER A 12 7.56 5.97 -2.33
CA SER A 12 7.35 6.62 -1.03
C SER A 12 6.11 6.09 -0.30
N MET A 13 5.09 5.62 -1.03
CA MET A 13 3.87 5.04 -0.47
C MET A 13 4.06 3.57 -0.03
N PHE A 14 5.15 2.91 -0.44
CA PHE A 14 5.43 1.51 -0.11
C PHE A 14 6.40 1.33 1.05
N TRP A 15 7.18 2.36 1.37
CA TRP A 15 8.28 2.31 2.32
C TRP A 15 7.90 1.71 3.69
N GLU A 16 6.74 2.10 4.22
CA GLU A 16 6.15 1.56 5.46
C GLU A 16 6.02 0.03 5.42
N SER A 17 5.45 -0.50 4.33
CA SER A 17 5.22 -1.93 4.15
C SER A 17 6.51 -2.71 3.90
N LEU A 18 7.51 -2.07 3.29
CA LEU A 18 8.79 -2.69 2.96
C LEU A 18 9.56 -3.10 4.21
N TYR A 19 9.66 -2.21 5.21
CA TYR A 19 10.35 -2.51 6.46
C TYR A 19 9.70 -3.66 7.22
N PHE A 20 8.38 -3.62 7.35
CA PHE A 20 7.63 -4.63 8.07
C PHE A 20 7.78 -6.00 7.40
N SER A 21 7.67 -6.02 6.07
CA SER A 21 7.82 -7.25 5.27
C SER A 21 9.25 -7.80 5.30
N TRP A 22 10.27 -6.93 5.28
CA TRP A 22 11.67 -7.35 5.37
C TRP A 22 11.98 -7.95 6.75
N PHE A 23 11.51 -7.33 7.83
CA PHE A 23 11.74 -7.83 9.18
C PHE A 23 11.14 -9.23 9.36
N PHE A 24 9.86 -9.43 9.05
CA PHE A 24 9.23 -10.74 9.25
C PHE A 24 9.67 -11.77 8.18
N GLY A 25 9.74 -11.36 6.91
CA GLY A 25 9.99 -12.26 5.79
C GLY A 25 11.46 -12.67 5.60
N VAL A 26 12.42 -11.83 6.00
CA VAL A 26 13.85 -12.11 5.87
C VAL A 26 14.48 -12.38 7.24
N TYR A 27 14.35 -11.46 8.19
CA TYR A 27 15.05 -11.60 9.47
C TYR A 27 14.47 -12.73 10.34
N VAL A 28 13.17 -12.69 10.64
CA VAL A 28 12.54 -13.69 11.51
C VAL A 28 12.51 -15.07 10.85
N LYS A 29 12.15 -15.14 9.57
CA LYS A 29 12.14 -16.40 8.81
C LYS A 29 13.50 -17.10 8.81
N ASN A 30 14.59 -16.36 8.57
CA ASN A 30 15.93 -16.96 8.47
C ASN A 30 16.51 -17.31 9.85
N ARG A 31 16.17 -16.56 10.90
CA ARG A 31 16.71 -16.81 12.25
C ARG A 31 16.02 -17.96 12.98
N TRP A 32 14.70 -18.15 12.79
CA TRP A 32 13.90 -19.15 13.50
C TRP A 32 12.92 -19.92 12.59
N PRO A 33 13.42 -20.79 11.68
CA PRO A 33 12.57 -21.48 10.71
C PRO A 33 11.55 -22.43 11.35
N GLY A 34 11.89 -23.11 12.45
CA GLY A 34 10.97 -24.02 13.15
C GLY A 34 9.83 -23.32 13.88
N TRP A 35 10.05 -22.11 14.37
CA TRP A 35 9.00 -21.26 14.93
C TRP A 35 8.13 -20.68 13.81
N TRP A 36 8.78 -20.20 12.74
CA TRP A 36 8.09 -19.64 11.58
C TRP A 36 7.09 -20.62 10.97
N ALA A 37 7.49 -21.88 10.75
CA ALA A 37 6.61 -22.91 10.18
C ALA A 37 5.36 -23.20 11.04
N LYS A 38 5.43 -23.01 12.36
CA LYS A 38 4.31 -23.25 13.29
C LYS A 38 3.40 -22.04 13.46
N TYR A 39 3.97 -20.83 13.50
CA TYR A 39 3.25 -19.62 13.93
C TYR A 39 2.98 -18.60 12.82
N ALA A 40 3.53 -18.77 11.61
CA ALA A 40 3.32 -17.80 10.53
C ALA A 40 1.82 -17.59 10.19
N LEU A 41 1.02 -18.65 10.19
CA LEU A 41 -0.42 -18.54 9.93
C LEU A 41 -1.15 -17.77 11.04
N VAL A 42 -0.82 -18.06 12.30
CA VAL A 42 -1.43 -17.39 13.46
C VAL A 42 -1.04 -15.92 13.51
N LEU A 43 0.21 -15.60 13.19
CA LEU A 43 0.68 -14.22 13.11
C LEU A 43 -0.03 -13.45 11.99
N ALA A 44 -0.19 -14.05 10.82
CA ALA A 44 -0.89 -13.44 9.69
C ALA A 44 -2.36 -13.18 10.01
N SER A 45 -3.05 -14.15 10.62
CA SER A 45 -4.45 -13.99 11.02
C SER A 45 -4.63 -12.97 12.14
N ALA A 46 -3.71 -12.92 13.11
CA ALA A 46 -3.70 -11.91 14.16
C ALA A 46 -3.46 -10.49 13.63
N LEU A 47 -2.60 -10.32 12.62
CA LEU A 47 -2.38 -9.02 11.99
C LEU A 47 -3.63 -8.55 11.23
N ALA A 48 -4.29 -9.46 10.50
CA ALA A 48 -5.54 -9.16 9.81
C ALA A 48 -6.67 -8.78 10.78
N SER A 49 -6.85 -9.53 11.88
CA SER A 49 -7.87 -9.22 12.88
C SER A 49 -7.53 -7.95 13.67
N GLY A 50 -6.25 -7.69 13.94
CA GLY A 50 -5.79 -6.45 14.59
C GLY A 50 -6.12 -5.20 13.77
N ILE A 51 -5.99 -5.26 12.44
CA ILE A 51 -6.41 -4.17 11.54
C ILE A 51 -7.92 -3.94 11.64
N ALA A 52 -8.72 -5.02 11.65
CA ALA A 52 -10.17 -4.90 11.77
C ALA A 52 -10.60 -4.30 13.12
N ILE A 53 -9.97 -4.73 14.22
CA ILE A 53 -10.22 -4.18 15.56
C ILE A 53 -9.80 -2.71 15.63
N SER A 54 -8.65 -2.35 15.06
CA SER A 54 -8.19 -0.95 14.99
C SER A 54 -9.19 -0.06 14.25
N GLY A 55 -9.74 -0.54 13.12
CA GLY A 55 -10.79 0.16 12.39
C GLY A 55 -12.07 0.33 13.21
N LEU A 56 -12.47 -0.68 13.99
CA LEU A 56 -13.63 -0.60 14.89
C LEU A 56 -13.43 0.47 15.97
N VAL A 57 -12.24 0.51 16.58
CA VAL A 57 -11.89 1.53 17.59
C VAL A 57 -11.91 2.92 16.98
N GLN A 58 -11.32 3.12 15.80
CA GLN A 58 -11.32 4.40 15.10
C GLN A 58 -12.74 4.87 14.74
N PHE A 59 -13.59 3.95 14.29
CA PHE A 59 -14.98 4.24 13.98
C PHE A 59 -15.74 4.77 15.21
N PHE A 60 -15.66 4.07 16.34
CA PHE A 60 -16.36 4.50 17.56
C PHE A 60 -15.73 5.74 18.21
N ALA A 61 -14.41 5.90 18.13
CA ALA A 61 -13.71 7.02 18.79
C ALA A 61 -13.83 8.35 18.01
N ILE A 62 -13.80 8.31 16.67
CA ILE A 62 -13.67 9.51 15.83
C ILE A 62 -14.90 9.69 14.93
N THR A 63 -15.28 8.65 14.18
CA THR A 63 -16.31 8.79 13.15
C THR A 63 -17.72 8.90 13.74
N ASN A 64 -18.03 8.12 14.79
CA ASN A 64 -19.34 8.13 15.45
C ASN A 64 -19.61 9.42 16.24
N SER A 65 -18.55 10.09 16.71
CA SER A 65 -18.63 11.37 17.42
C SER A 65 -18.76 12.57 16.46
N GLY A 66 -18.81 12.34 15.14
CA GLY A 66 -18.93 13.39 14.12
C GLY A 66 -17.67 14.23 13.95
N ALA A 67 -16.52 13.79 14.50
CA ALA A 67 -15.26 14.49 14.38
C ALA A 67 -14.63 14.26 12.99
N THR A 68 -14.13 15.33 12.39
CA THR A 68 -13.34 15.25 11.17
C THR A 68 -11.95 14.69 11.47
N ILE A 69 -11.51 13.74 10.65
CA ILE A 69 -10.18 13.13 10.77
C ILE A 69 -9.12 14.23 10.60
N PRO A 70 -8.13 14.33 11.49
CA PRO A 70 -7.09 15.36 11.38
C PRO A 70 -6.29 15.24 10.07
N ASN A 71 -5.96 16.37 9.46
CA ASN A 71 -5.22 16.43 8.19
C ASN A 71 -3.84 15.76 8.20
N TRP A 72 -3.27 15.49 9.39
CA TRP A 72 -1.99 14.81 9.54
C TRP A 72 -2.10 13.28 9.57
N TRP A 73 -3.29 12.73 9.78
CA TRP A 73 -3.51 11.28 9.90
C TRP A 73 -3.42 10.57 8.53
N GLY A 74 -3.64 11.30 7.44
CA GLY A 74 -3.53 10.81 6.07
C GLY A 74 -2.60 11.67 5.22
N SER A 75 -2.01 11.06 4.20
CA SER A 75 -1.36 11.86 3.15
C SER A 75 -2.46 12.42 2.24
N THR A 76 -2.45 13.74 2.00
CA THR A 76 -3.29 14.37 0.95
C THR A 76 -2.59 14.44 -0.39
N GLN A 77 -1.28 14.16 -0.40
CA GLN A 77 -0.39 14.36 -1.55
C GLN A 77 -0.49 13.28 -2.62
N TYR A 78 -1.23 12.19 -2.36
CA TYR A 78 -1.49 11.17 -3.39
C TYR A 78 -2.26 11.77 -4.58
N ALA A 79 -3.17 12.71 -4.34
CA ALA A 79 -3.97 13.35 -5.39
C ALA A 79 -3.17 14.36 -6.25
N ALA A 80 -2.07 14.90 -5.71
CA ALA A 80 -1.17 15.81 -6.42
C ALA A 80 -0.06 15.07 -7.18
N THR A 81 0.00 13.73 -7.05
CA THR A 81 1.03 12.93 -7.70
C THR A 81 0.61 12.60 -9.12
N CYS A 82 1.57 12.55 -10.05
CA CYS A 82 1.30 12.24 -11.45
C CYS A 82 0.68 10.86 -11.71
N ASP A 83 0.73 9.94 -10.75
CA ASP A 83 -0.02 8.68 -10.77
C ASP A 83 -1.55 8.89 -10.73
N PHE A 84 -2.03 9.99 -10.12
CA PHE A 84 -3.46 10.34 -10.03
C PHE A 84 -3.90 11.37 -11.07
N GLN A 85 -2.97 12.20 -11.55
CA GLN A 85 -3.23 13.23 -12.58
C GLN A 85 -2.89 12.78 -14.01
N ASP A 86 -2.50 11.51 -14.19
CA ASP A 86 -2.22 10.89 -15.49
C ASP A 86 -1.18 11.68 -16.32
N CYS A 87 -0.12 12.17 -15.66
CA CYS A 87 0.93 12.96 -16.32
C CYS A 87 1.73 12.06 -17.27
N ARG A 88 1.45 12.13 -18.56
CA ARG A 88 2.24 11.43 -19.59
C ARG A 88 3.57 12.14 -19.80
N TYR A 89 4.68 11.48 -19.46
CA TYR A 89 6.03 12.00 -19.75
C TYR A 89 6.31 12.12 -21.25
N LYS A 90 5.64 11.29 -22.08
CA LYS A 90 5.64 11.39 -23.54
C LYS A 90 4.21 11.42 -24.06
N THR A 91 3.86 12.49 -24.75
CA THR A 91 2.62 12.61 -25.53
C THR A 91 2.93 12.29 -26.98
N LEU A 92 2.12 11.44 -27.60
CA LEU A 92 2.24 11.16 -29.04
C LEU A 92 1.72 12.35 -29.83
N ALA A 93 2.37 12.67 -30.94
CA ALA A 93 1.78 13.55 -31.92
C ALA A 93 0.52 12.89 -32.53
N GLU A 94 -0.38 13.71 -33.06
CA GLU A 94 -1.63 13.23 -33.66
C GLU A 94 -1.33 12.25 -34.81
N GLY A 95 -1.62 10.95 -34.60
CA GLY A 95 -1.37 9.88 -35.58
C GLY A 95 -0.18 8.95 -35.29
N GLU A 96 0.62 9.20 -34.25
CA GLU A 96 1.64 8.24 -33.82
C GLU A 96 1.03 7.13 -32.96
N THR A 97 1.59 5.91 -33.00
CA THR A 97 1.19 4.79 -32.12
C THR A 97 2.38 4.29 -31.32
N PHE A 98 2.16 3.90 -30.05
CA PHE A 98 3.18 3.19 -29.27
C PHE A 98 3.19 1.72 -29.69
N GLY A 99 4.25 1.30 -30.38
CA GLY A 99 4.46 -0.08 -30.81
C GLY A 99 4.68 -0.19 -32.33
N PRO A 100 5.22 -1.32 -32.82
CA PRO A 100 5.29 -1.58 -34.24
C PRO A 100 3.89 -1.73 -34.83
N THR A 101 3.69 -1.24 -36.06
CA THR A 101 2.43 -1.36 -36.80
C THR A 101 2.08 -2.80 -37.14
N GLU A 102 3.08 -3.69 -37.19
CA GLU A 102 2.89 -5.13 -37.36
C GLU A 102 3.70 -5.90 -36.32
N TRP A 103 3.05 -6.88 -35.70
CA TRP A 103 3.68 -7.87 -34.84
C TRP A 103 3.82 -9.15 -35.68
N HIS A 104 5.05 -9.52 -36.04
CA HIS A 104 5.35 -10.78 -36.70
C HIS A 104 5.16 -11.98 -35.77
#